data_AF-A0AA88XGT2-F1
#
_entry.id   AF-A0AA88XGT2-F1
#
_cell.length_a   1.000
_cell.length_b   1.000
_cell.length_c   1.000
_cell.angle_alpha   90.00
_cell.angle_beta   90.00
_cell.angle_gamma   90.00
#
_symmetry.space_group_name_H-M   'P 1'
#
loop_
_entity.id
_entity.type
_entity.pdbx_description
1 polymer ?
#
loop_
_entity_poly.entity_id
_entity_poly.type
_entity_poly.pdbx_seq_one_letter_code
_entity_poly.pdbx_strand_id
1 'polypeptide(L)'
;MGCLTSPSKSLKWFCAVVAVILIVELLVFNYLILYGYLALRQSVGSLSHLGQADWVDRVQRVGWVRGVVDAGKSGGFVGALQNSLERLYIVLPSSRHDPDLPQIGTFRLDVSHSGEFLFIYNHMLSHRDLRFSKLVIDVGANDGLLSSNSFNLIQMGWSAILIEPLQDQAKLAKVNLDRYVNPYKESNQTVKVIQAVLSDKDGSVQFAVADDIAGMEGYVIPKELDGYEVVHHRRITVASLTVKTFTYKYAVPKYFGLLSIDAEGAGKILHEFIGLGFRPAYIIYEDIHERSMEHPDQTKEFLTQNGYTYLTRRGWNLIFVYRKHHR
;
A
#
# COMPACT_ATOMS: atom_id res chain seq x y z
N MET A 1 37.38 45.74 -27.98
CA MET A 1 36.01 46.05 -27.54
C MET A 1 35.15 44.80 -27.67
N GLY A 2 35.14 43.97 -26.63
CA GLY A 2 34.29 42.77 -26.56
C GLY A 2 32.97 43.13 -25.91
N CYS A 3 31.88 42.99 -26.65
CA CYS A 3 30.53 43.29 -26.20
C CYS A 3 30.10 42.22 -25.19
N LEU A 4 30.31 42.48 -23.89
CA LEU A 4 29.81 41.67 -22.79
C LEU A 4 28.28 41.78 -22.77
N THR A 5 27.60 40.81 -23.36
CA THR A 5 26.15 40.69 -23.28
C THR A 5 25.76 40.45 -21.82
N SER A 6 24.95 41.36 -21.27
CA SER A 6 24.47 41.29 -19.88
C SER A 6 23.87 39.91 -19.58
N PRO A 7 24.39 39.17 -18.58
CA PRO A 7 23.89 37.84 -18.18
C PRO A 7 22.38 37.79 -17.92
N SER A 8 21.79 38.93 -17.56
CA SER A 8 20.36 39.09 -17.29
C SER A 8 19.45 38.81 -18.50
N LYS A 9 19.93 39.01 -19.74
CA LYS A 9 19.10 38.77 -20.94
C LYS A 9 18.99 37.28 -21.24
N SER A 10 20.08 36.54 -21.10
CA SER A 10 20.09 35.09 -21.35
C SER A 10 19.24 34.34 -20.34
N LEU A 11 19.30 34.71 -19.05
CA LEU A 11 18.48 34.11 -18.00
C LEU A 11 16.97 34.33 -18.22
N LYS A 12 16.57 35.54 -18.65
CA LYS A 12 15.15 35.83 -18.96
C LYS A 12 14.62 34.98 -20.11
N TRP A 13 15.41 34.79 -21.16
CA TRP A 13 15.05 33.93 -22.28
C TRP A 13 14.93 32.47 -21.86
N PHE A 14 15.86 31.99 -21.04
CA PHE A 14 15.80 30.64 -20.50
C PHE A 14 14.52 30.41 -19.66
N CYS A 15 14.21 31.30 -18.72
CA CYS A 15 12.99 31.21 -17.92
C CYS A 15 11.72 31.26 -18.77
N ALA A 16 11.70 32.10 -19.82
CA ALA A 16 10.58 32.17 -20.74
C ALA A 16 10.38 30.85 -21.52
N VAL A 17 11.46 30.22 -21.99
CA VAL A 17 11.39 28.92 -22.68
C VAL A 17 10.88 27.84 -21.73
N VAL A 18 11.38 27.77 -20.50
CA VAL A 18 10.90 26.82 -19.49
C VAL A 18 9.41 27.03 -19.20
N ALA A 19 8.97 28.27 -19.03
CA ALA A 19 7.56 28.58 -18.80
C ALA A 19 6.67 28.15 -19.98
N VAL A 20 7.12 28.37 -21.23
CA VAL A 20 6.39 27.93 -22.43
C VAL A 20 6.28 26.40 -22.48
N ILE A 21 7.38 25.68 -22.18
CA ILE A 21 7.36 24.21 -22.14
C ILE A 21 6.36 23.71 -21.10
N LEU A 22 6.36 24.28 -19.90
CA LEU A 22 5.41 23.90 -18.84
C LEU A 22 3.96 24.19 -19.22
N ILE A 23 3.69 25.31 -19.90
CA ILE A 23 2.34 25.62 -20.40
C ILE A 23 1.91 24.62 -21.48
N VAL A 24 2.79 24.27 -22.42
CA VAL A 24 2.51 23.29 -23.46
C VAL A 24 2.25 21.92 -22.86
N GLU A 25 3.07 21.49 -21.91
CA GLU A 25 2.90 20.23 -21.19
C GLU A 25 1.56 20.20 -20.44
N LEU A 26 1.21 21.27 -19.72
CA LEU A 26 -0.06 21.40 -19.04
C LEU A 26 -1.25 21.34 -20.01
N LEU A 27 -1.15 21.98 -21.18
CA LEU A 27 -2.20 21.95 -22.20
C LEU A 27 -2.36 20.57 -22.82
N VAL A 28 -1.26 19.90 -23.16
CA VAL A 28 -1.27 18.52 -23.68
C VAL A 28 -1.85 17.58 -22.64
N PHE A 29 -1.44 17.71 -21.39
CA PHE A 29 -1.95 16.88 -20.30
C PHE A 29 -3.45 17.09 -20.07
N ASN A 30 -3.92 18.35 -20.03
CA ASN A 30 -5.36 18.65 -19.93
C ASN A 30 -6.14 18.17 -21.16
N TYR A 31 -5.56 18.25 -22.35
CA TYR A 31 -6.17 17.71 -23.57
C TYR A 31 -6.30 16.19 -23.49
N LEU A 32 -5.27 15.48 -23.01
CA LEU A 32 -5.33 14.04 -22.81
C LEU A 32 -6.35 13.65 -21.73
N ILE A 33 -6.45 14.40 -20.63
CA ILE A 33 -7.50 14.20 -19.62
C ILE A 33 -8.88 14.41 -20.23
N LEU A 34 -9.09 15.51 -20.97
CA LEU A 34 -10.37 15.82 -21.59
C LEU A 34 -10.74 14.78 -22.66
N TYR A 35 -9.78 14.36 -23.47
CA TYR A 35 -9.95 13.29 -24.44
C TYR A 35 -10.30 11.97 -23.75
N GLY A 36 -9.57 11.61 -22.69
CA GLY A 36 -9.86 10.44 -21.86
C GLY A 36 -11.26 10.51 -21.26
N TYR A 37 -11.67 11.65 -20.72
CA TYR A 37 -13.01 11.90 -20.20
C TYR A 37 -14.09 11.78 -21.28
N LEU A 38 -13.87 12.36 -22.46
CA LEU A 38 -14.84 12.31 -23.57
C LEU A 38 -14.95 10.90 -24.16
N ALA A 39 -13.84 10.20 -24.33
CA ALA A 39 -13.80 8.80 -24.75
C ALA A 39 -14.55 7.93 -23.74
N LEU A 40 -14.26 8.10 -22.44
CA LEU A 40 -14.96 7.43 -21.36
C LEU A 40 -16.46 7.76 -21.40
N ARG A 41 -16.84 9.03 -21.55
CA ARG A 41 -18.24 9.47 -21.62
C ARG A 41 -18.97 8.92 -22.84
N GLN A 42 -18.33 8.81 -24.00
CA GLN A 42 -18.93 8.18 -25.19
C GLN A 42 -19.11 6.68 -24.99
N SER A 43 -18.14 5.99 -24.37
CA SER A 43 -18.27 4.58 -23.98
C SER A 43 -19.32 4.37 -22.88
N VAL A 44 -19.52 5.33 -22.00
CA VAL A 44 -20.53 5.30 -20.91
C VAL A 44 -21.92 5.71 -21.40
N GLY A 45 -22.02 6.59 -22.40
CA GLY A 45 -23.29 7.06 -22.97
C GLY A 45 -24.06 5.97 -23.72
N SER A 46 -23.39 4.92 -24.19
CA SER A 46 -24.05 3.71 -24.70
C SER A 46 -24.49 2.75 -23.58
N LEU A 47 -23.96 2.92 -22.36
CA LEU A 47 -24.21 2.10 -21.18
C LEU A 47 -25.23 2.73 -20.20
N SER A 48 -25.66 3.98 -20.42
CA SER A 48 -26.52 4.74 -19.51
C SER A 48 -27.97 4.25 -19.37
N HIS A 49 -28.33 3.16 -20.05
CA HIS A 49 -29.60 2.45 -19.83
C HIS A 49 -29.51 1.33 -18.78
N LEU A 50 -28.31 1.04 -18.25
CA LEU A 50 -28.07 -0.02 -17.27
C LEU A 50 -27.70 0.62 -15.92
N GLY A 51 -28.19 0.03 -14.82
CA GLY A 51 -28.07 0.60 -13.47
C GLY A 51 -26.64 0.96 -13.05
N GLN A 52 -26.51 1.95 -12.15
CA GLN A 52 -25.24 2.58 -11.75
C GLN A 52 -24.13 1.62 -11.25
N ALA A 53 -24.48 0.41 -10.81
CA ALA A 53 -23.48 -0.60 -10.38
C ALA A 53 -22.94 -1.46 -11.54
N ASP A 54 -23.71 -1.70 -12.60
CA ASP A 54 -23.36 -2.69 -13.65
C ASP A 54 -22.43 -2.12 -14.73
N TRP A 55 -22.35 -0.80 -14.89
CA TRP A 55 -21.51 -0.20 -15.93
C TRP A 55 -20.03 -0.16 -15.55
N VAL A 56 -19.69 0.03 -14.26
CA VAL A 56 -18.30 0.00 -13.78
C VAL A 56 -17.73 -1.38 -14.08
N ASP A 57 -18.42 -2.45 -13.67
CA ASP A 57 -18.04 -3.85 -13.91
C ASP A 57 -17.91 -4.20 -15.40
N ARG A 58 -18.67 -3.54 -16.29
CA ARG A 58 -18.58 -3.75 -17.75
C ARG A 58 -17.44 -2.98 -18.40
N VAL A 59 -17.22 -1.72 -18.03
CA VAL A 59 -16.05 -0.93 -18.48
C VAL A 59 -14.78 -1.60 -18.04
N GLN A 60 -14.81 -2.11 -16.81
CA GLN A 60 -13.79 -2.96 -16.24
C GLN A 60 -13.54 -4.19 -17.14
N ARG A 61 -14.55 -4.96 -17.53
CA ARG A 61 -14.38 -6.18 -18.37
C ARG A 61 -13.82 -5.94 -19.78
N VAL A 62 -13.64 -4.70 -20.23
CA VAL A 62 -13.08 -4.42 -21.56
C VAL A 62 -11.55 -4.63 -21.57
N GLY A 63 -11.07 -5.56 -22.40
CA GLY A 63 -9.66 -5.98 -22.41
C GLY A 63 -8.63 -4.85 -22.64
N TRP A 64 -8.97 -3.78 -23.37
CA TRP A 64 -8.06 -2.64 -23.54
C TRP A 64 -7.94 -1.79 -22.26
N VAL A 65 -9.01 -1.66 -21.46
CA VAL A 65 -8.98 -0.97 -20.16
C VAL A 65 -8.10 -1.74 -19.20
N ARG A 66 -8.27 -3.07 -19.15
CA ARG A 66 -7.38 -3.97 -18.39
C ARG A 66 -5.93 -3.81 -18.84
N GLY A 67 -5.66 -3.80 -20.15
CA GLY A 67 -4.32 -3.55 -20.67
C GLY A 67 -3.73 -2.19 -20.28
N VAL A 68 -4.55 -1.13 -20.20
CA VAL A 68 -4.10 0.20 -19.73
C VAL A 68 -3.81 0.20 -18.23
N VAL A 69 -4.67 -0.42 -17.42
CA VAL A 69 -4.46 -0.56 -15.96
C VAL A 69 -3.21 -1.40 -15.69
N ASP A 70 -3.07 -2.54 -16.36
CA ASP A 70 -1.92 -3.43 -16.24
C ASP A 70 -0.63 -2.75 -16.73
N ALA A 71 -0.67 -1.98 -17.82
CA ALA A 71 0.45 -1.15 -18.27
C ALA A 71 0.78 -0.03 -17.27
N GLY A 72 -0.23 0.54 -16.61
CA GLY A 72 -0.08 1.49 -15.52
C GLY A 72 0.62 0.87 -14.31
N LYS A 73 0.15 -0.31 -13.88
CA LYS A 73 0.66 -1.10 -12.74
C LYS A 73 2.06 -1.66 -12.99
N SER A 74 2.32 -2.17 -14.19
CA SER A 74 3.61 -2.76 -14.58
C SER A 74 4.74 -1.74 -14.80
N GLY A 75 4.49 -0.46 -14.48
CA GLY A 75 5.54 0.53 -14.30
C GLY A 75 5.44 1.77 -15.18
N GLY A 76 4.49 1.86 -16.11
CA GLY A 76 4.34 3.06 -16.95
C GLY A 76 3.94 4.29 -16.13
N PHE A 77 2.74 4.26 -15.54
CA PHE A 77 2.24 5.35 -14.71
C PHE A 77 2.89 5.36 -13.34
N VAL A 78 3.02 4.18 -12.71
CA VAL A 78 3.70 4.01 -11.42
C VAL A 78 5.13 4.52 -11.49
N GLY A 79 5.89 4.13 -12.51
CA GLY A 79 7.26 4.59 -12.68
C GLY A 79 7.34 6.08 -12.98
N ALA A 80 6.42 6.65 -13.75
CA ALA A 80 6.36 8.10 -13.99
C ALA A 80 6.05 8.89 -12.71
N LEU A 81 5.06 8.46 -11.93
CA LEU A 81 4.68 9.09 -10.67
C LEU A 81 5.82 8.99 -9.64
N GLN A 82 6.43 7.81 -9.51
CA GLN A 82 7.61 7.58 -8.67
C GLN A 82 8.78 8.48 -9.10
N ASN A 83 9.17 8.45 -10.38
CA ASN A 83 10.29 9.27 -10.89
C ASN A 83 10.05 10.77 -10.74
N SER A 84 8.79 11.23 -10.77
CA SER A 84 8.45 12.65 -10.65
C SER A 84 8.43 13.10 -9.19
N LEU A 85 7.77 12.33 -8.32
CA LEU A 85 7.64 12.68 -6.90
C LEU A 85 8.96 12.51 -6.13
N GLU A 86 9.78 11.50 -6.47
CA GLU A 86 11.08 11.27 -5.85
C GLU A 86 12.10 12.38 -6.14
N ARG A 87 11.89 13.17 -7.20
CA ARG A 87 12.75 14.30 -7.56
C ARG A 87 12.31 15.63 -6.94
N LEU A 88 11.19 15.62 -6.22
CA LEU A 88 10.65 16.79 -5.55
C LEU A 88 11.21 16.89 -4.14
N TYR A 89 12.27 17.69 -4.02
CA TYR A 89 12.92 18.00 -2.75
C TYR A 89 12.44 19.37 -2.24
N ILE A 90 12.12 19.42 -0.95
CA ILE A 90 11.85 20.68 -0.24
C ILE A 90 13.13 21.05 0.49
N VAL A 91 13.77 22.13 0.06
CA VAL A 91 14.94 22.67 0.76
C VAL A 91 14.42 23.54 1.90
N LEU A 92 14.52 23.03 3.12
CA LEU A 92 14.15 23.74 4.34
C LEU A 92 15.36 24.55 4.85
N PRO A 93 15.13 25.73 5.46
CA PRO A 93 16.18 26.50 6.08
C PRO A 93 16.91 25.67 7.15
N SER A 94 18.22 25.90 7.28
CA SER A 94 19.13 25.14 8.13
C SER A 94 18.56 24.98 9.55
N SER A 95 18.69 23.77 10.11
CA SER A 95 18.23 23.52 11.48
C SER A 95 19.19 24.16 12.48
N ARG A 96 18.74 24.41 13.71
CA ARG A 96 19.63 24.89 14.81
C ARG A 96 20.82 23.96 15.08
N HIS A 97 20.78 22.70 14.65
CA HIS A 97 21.86 21.74 14.88
C HIS A 97 22.95 21.77 13.82
N ASP A 98 22.70 22.34 12.64
CA ASP A 98 23.70 22.50 11.59
C ASP A 98 23.32 23.72 10.73
N PRO A 99 23.83 24.93 11.05
CA PRO A 99 23.44 26.16 10.37
C PRO A 99 23.98 26.24 8.94
N ASP A 100 25.02 25.48 8.61
CA ASP A 100 25.73 25.58 7.34
C ASP A 100 25.18 24.66 6.26
N LEU A 101 24.35 23.68 6.63
CA LEU A 101 23.72 22.75 5.68
C LEU A 101 22.19 22.94 5.62
N PRO A 102 21.62 23.22 4.42
CA PRO A 102 20.18 23.25 4.27
C PRO A 102 19.59 21.86 4.49
N GLN A 103 18.46 21.78 5.20
CA GLN A 103 17.81 20.50 5.46
C GLN A 103 17.00 20.11 4.23
N ILE A 104 17.37 19.00 3.59
CA ILE A 104 16.62 18.48 2.44
C ILE A 104 15.49 17.59 2.96
N GLY A 105 14.25 18.08 2.81
CA GLY A 105 13.04 17.29 2.95
C GLY A 105 12.66 16.63 1.62
N THR A 106 12.04 15.46 1.68
CA THR A 106 11.45 14.79 0.50
C THR A 106 9.93 14.96 0.54
N PHE A 107 9.30 15.32 -0.57
CA PHE A 107 7.85 15.22 -0.69
C PHE A 107 7.45 13.74 -0.77
N ARG A 108 6.46 13.32 0.01
CA ARG A 108 5.96 11.94 0.02
C ARG A 108 4.45 11.95 -0.12
N LEU A 109 3.95 11.15 -1.05
CA LEU A 109 2.53 10.91 -1.23
C LEU A 109 2.13 9.73 -0.36
N ASP A 110 1.08 9.89 0.43
CA ASP A 110 0.44 8.76 1.10
C ASP A 110 -0.23 7.88 0.04
N VAL A 111 0.22 6.63 -0.06
CA VAL A 111 -0.32 5.66 -1.03
C VAL A 111 -1.29 4.66 -0.39
N SER A 112 -1.58 4.79 0.90
CA SER A 112 -2.59 3.97 1.59
C SER A 112 -4.00 4.31 1.10
N HIS A 113 -4.91 3.35 1.16
CA HIS A 113 -6.24 3.45 0.54
C HIS A 113 -7.06 4.65 1.05
N SER A 114 -7.00 4.94 2.35
CA SER A 114 -7.82 5.96 3.03
C SER A 114 -7.02 6.86 3.98
N GLY A 115 -5.72 7.03 3.72
CA GLY A 115 -4.84 7.91 4.50
C GLY A 115 -4.42 7.34 5.85
N GLU A 116 -4.39 6.01 5.98
CA GLU A 116 -3.97 5.27 7.16
C GLU A 116 -2.53 5.62 7.54
N PHE A 117 -1.62 5.66 6.57
CA PHE A 117 -0.21 5.95 6.80
C PHE A 117 -0.03 7.35 7.40
N LEU A 118 -0.59 8.39 6.77
CA LEU A 118 -0.46 9.76 7.25
C LEU A 118 -1.06 9.93 8.65
N PHE A 119 -2.18 9.27 8.92
CA PHE A 119 -2.79 9.27 10.25
C PHE A 119 -1.85 8.66 11.30
N ILE A 120 -1.34 7.44 11.06
CA ILE A 120 -0.43 6.75 11.97
C ILE A 120 0.87 7.54 12.16
N TYR A 121 1.43 8.06 11.07
CA TYR A 121 2.67 8.84 11.12
C TYR A 121 2.52 10.10 11.98
N ASN A 122 1.42 10.85 11.82
CA ASN A 122 1.12 12.00 12.67
C ASN A 122 0.91 11.60 14.14
N HIS A 123 0.26 10.47 14.39
CA HIS A 123 0.11 9.94 15.74
C HIS A 123 1.48 9.53 16.33
N MET A 124 2.38 8.94 15.56
CA MET A 124 3.75 8.62 15.98
C MET A 124 4.56 9.88 16.33
N LEU A 125 4.48 10.93 15.52
CA LEU A 125 5.21 12.19 15.76
C LEU A 125 4.79 12.87 17.08
N SER A 126 3.52 12.73 17.45
CA SER A 126 2.98 13.24 18.73
C SER A 126 3.30 12.34 19.93
N HIS A 127 3.75 11.10 19.72
CA HIS A 127 4.03 10.11 20.77
C HIS A 127 5.42 9.49 20.60
N ARG A 128 6.46 10.19 21.05
CA ARG A 128 7.87 9.83 20.80
C ARG A 128 8.42 8.64 21.61
N ASP A 129 7.67 8.13 22.59
CA ASP A 129 8.16 7.07 23.52
C ASP A 129 7.76 5.64 23.10
N LEU A 130 7.56 5.40 21.80
CA LEU A 130 7.18 4.07 21.34
C LEU A 130 8.41 3.19 21.18
N ARG A 131 8.55 2.19 22.05
CA ARG A 131 9.64 1.20 22.02
C ARG A 131 9.24 -0.03 21.20
N PHE A 132 9.50 0.01 19.91
CA PHE A 132 9.27 -1.12 19.01
C PHE A 132 10.36 -1.23 17.94
N SER A 133 10.48 -2.43 17.36
CA SER A 133 11.30 -2.63 16.16
C SER A 133 10.62 -1.98 14.96
N LYS A 134 11.36 -1.19 14.16
CA LYS A 134 10.87 -0.56 12.91
C LYS A 134 10.66 -1.61 11.81
N LEU A 135 9.66 -2.46 12.03
CA LEU A 135 9.23 -3.54 11.18
C LEU A 135 7.73 -3.40 10.91
N VAL A 136 7.36 -3.51 9.64
CA VAL A 136 5.97 -3.64 9.18
C VAL A 136 5.73 -5.08 8.74
N ILE A 137 4.61 -5.65 9.14
CA ILE A 137 4.09 -6.90 8.59
C ILE A 137 2.79 -6.56 7.87
N ASP A 138 2.72 -6.85 6.59
CA ASP A 138 1.59 -6.51 5.72
C ASP A 138 1.03 -7.80 5.11
N VAL A 139 -0.16 -8.21 5.56
CA VAL A 139 -0.82 -9.44 5.14
C VAL A 139 -1.86 -9.08 4.08
N GLY A 140 -1.71 -9.63 2.87
CA GLY A 140 -2.47 -9.23 1.68
C GLY A 140 -1.86 -7.99 1.01
N ALA A 141 -0.54 -8.01 0.84
CA ALA A 141 0.20 -6.82 0.42
C ALA A 141 0.04 -6.45 -1.06
N ASN A 142 -0.58 -7.30 -1.88
CA ASN A 142 -0.82 -7.10 -3.30
C ASN A 142 0.46 -6.69 -4.06
N ASP A 143 0.44 -5.61 -4.84
CA ASP A 143 1.58 -5.09 -5.60
C ASP A 143 2.57 -4.28 -4.76
N GLY A 144 2.39 -4.22 -3.43
CA GLY A 144 3.26 -3.54 -2.48
C GLY A 144 3.34 -2.03 -2.67
N LEU A 145 2.44 -1.42 -3.44
CA LEU A 145 2.45 0.01 -3.75
C LEU A 145 1.06 0.64 -3.71
N LEU A 146 0.14 0.21 -4.58
CA LEU A 146 -1.18 0.79 -4.68
C LEU A 146 -2.00 0.39 -3.46
N SER A 147 -2.59 1.38 -2.78
CA SER A 147 -3.32 1.17 -1.52
C SER A 147 -2.46 0.57 -0.40
N SER A 148 -1.13 0.62 -0.49
CA SER A 148 -0.24 -0.08 0.43
C SER A 148 -0.12 0.63 1.78
N ASN A 149 -0.35 -0.12 2.86
CA ASN A 149 -0.12 0.33 4.24
C ASN A 149 1.36 0.27 4.66
N SER A 150 2.21 -0.43 3.89
CA SER A 150 3.63 -0.64 4.22
C SER A 150 4.59 0.23 3.40
N PHE A 151 4.22 0.59 2.17
CA PHE A 151 5.11 1.26 1.21
C PHE A 151 5.78 2.52 1.76
N ASN A 152 5.00 3.45 2.31
CA ASN A 152 5.56 4.71 2.82
C ASN A 152 6.52 4.50 4.01
N LEU A 153 6.27 3.49 4.86
CA LEU A 153 7.16 3.13 5.98
C LEU A 153 8.46 2.51 5.46
N ILE A 154 8.40 1.70 4.39
CA ILE A 154 9.59 1.17 3.71
C ILE A 154 10.42 2.32 3.15
N GLN A 155 9.81 3.33 2.51
CA GLN A 155 10.50 4.54 2.08
C GLN A 155 11.13 5.33 3.25
N MET A 156 10.62 5.18 4.47
CA MET A 156 11.19 5.76 5.69
C MET A 156 12.34 4.94 6.27
N GLY A 157 12.73 3.82 5.64
CA GLY A 157 13.79 2.94 6.10
C GLY A 157 13.33 1.85 7.07
N TRP A 158 12.03 1.56 7.15
CA TRP A 158 11.55 0.44 7.97
C TRP A 158 11.79 -0.89 7.25
N SER A 159 12.14 -1.90 8.03
CA SER A 159 12.08 -3.28 7.53
C SER A 159 10.64 -3.68 7.29
N ALA A 160 10.41 -4.60 6.36
CA ALA A 160 9.06 -5.09 6.08
C ALA A 160 9.03 -6.56 5.71
N ILE A 161 7.94 -7.22 6.07
CA ILE A 161 7.60 -8.56 5.61
C ILE A 161 6.20 -8.47 5.00
N LEU A 162 6.12 -8.61 3.68
CA LEU A 162 4.89 -8.58 2.91
C LEU A 162 4.47 -10.01 2.58
N ILE A 163 3.22 -10.35 2.81
CA ILE A 163 2.64 -11.66 2.53
C ILE A 163 1.60 -11.47 1.43
N GLU A 164 1.81 -12.14 0.28
CA GLU A 164 0.94 -12.03 -0.89
C GLU A 164 0.83 -13.40 -1.59
N PRO A 165 -0.35 -14.05 -1.62
CA PRO A 165 -0.49 -15.38 -2.20
C PRO A 165 -0.33 -15.41 -3.73
N LEU A 166 -0.72 -14.36 -4.45
CA LEU A 166 -0.69 -14.30 -5.91
C LEU A 166 0.73 -14.06 -6.41
N GLN A 167 1.21 -14.98 -7.25
CA GLN A 167 2.59 -14.95 -7.74
C GLN A 167 2.94 -13.64 -8.47
N ASP A 168 2.02 -13.14 -9.29
CA ASP A 168 2.28 -11.96 -10.12
C ASP A 168 2.27 -10.68 -9.28
N GLN A 169 1.38 -10.57 -8.28
CA GLN A 169 1.37 -9.47 -7.32
C GLN A 169 2.62 -9.48 -6.44
N ALA A 170 3.01 -10.65 -5.91
CA ALA A 170 4.25 -10.79 -5.15
C ALA A 170 5.51 -10.43 -5.96
N LYS A 171 5.52 -10.68 -7.28
CA LYS A 171 6.60 -10.22 -8.17
C LYS A 171 6.57 -8.70 -8.35
N LEU A 172 5.40 -8.12 -8.59
CA LEU A 172 5.24 -6.67 -8.71
C LEU A 172 5.65 -5.95 -7.42
N ALA A 173 5.25 -6.46 -6.25
CA ALA A 173 5.69 -5.96 -4.95
C ALA A 173 7.21 -5.94 -4.83
N LYS A 174 7.91 -7.01 -5.22
CA LYS A 174 9.37 -7.02 -5.22
C LYS A 174 9.95 -5.92 -6.12
N VAL A 175 9.46 -5.80 -7.35
CA VAL A 175 9.92 -4.77 -8.31
C VAL A 175 9.65 -3.35 -7.82
N ASN A 176 8.48 -3.11 -7.24
CA ASN A 176 8.08 -1.81 -6.71
C ASN A 176 8.93 -1.40 -5.51
N LEU A 177 9.37 -2.36 -4.69
CA LEU A 177 10.06 -2.11 -3.43
C LEU A 177 11.60 -2.13 -3.53
N ASP A 178 12.17 -2.83 -4.52
CA ASP A 178 13.62 -3.06 -4.65
C ASP A 178 14.43 -1.75 -4.60
N ARG A 179 13.94 -0.70 -5.27
CA ARG A 179 14.60 0.62 -5.32
C ARG A 179 14.60 1.38 -3.99
N TYR A 180 13.73 1.02 -3.05
CA TYR A 180 13.61 1.69 -1.74
C TYR A 180 14.36 0.96 -0.64
N VAL A 181 14.81 -0.28 -0.90
CA VAL A 181 15.75 -0.99 -0.05
C VAL A 181 17.13 -0.40 -0.31
N ASN A 182 17.51 0.60 0.50
CA ASN A 182 18.76 1.32 0.26
C ASN A 182 19.97 0.39 0.58
N PRO A 183 20.78 -0.01 -0.44
CA PRO A 183 21.92 -0.90 -0.20
C PRO A 183 23.12 -0.16 0.43
N TYR A 184 23.10 1.17 0.45
CA TYR A 184 24.18 2.04 0.93
C TYR A 184 23.86 2.72 2.27
N LYS A 185 22.64 2.58 2.81
CA LYS A 185 22.39 2.91 4.21
C LYS A 185 23.07 1.83 5.03
N GLU A 186 24.04 2.22 5.86
CA GLU A 186 24.75 1.37 6.84
C GLU A 186 23.82 0.77 7.93
N SER A 187 22.52 0.60 7.67
CA SER A 187 21.54 0.09 8.60
C SER A 187 20.60 -0.92 7.92
N ASN A 188 20.75 -2.21 8.27
CA ASN A 188 19.75 -3.23 8.65
C ASN A 188 18.29 -3.16 8.13
N GLN A 189 18.00 -2.50 7.01
CA GLN A 189 16.68 -2.54 6.40
C GLN A 189 16.55 -3.82 5.59
N THR A 190 15.64 -4.69 6.00
CA THR A 190 15.31 -5.91 5.24
C THR A 190 13.85 -5.84 4.80
N VAL A 191 13.62 -5.95 3.50
CA VAL A 191 12.26 -6.09 2.93
C VAL A 191 12.16 -7.48 2.31
N LYS A 192 11.17 -8.26 2.76
CA LYS A 192 10.90 -9.61 2.25
C LYS A 192 9.47 -9.67 1.73
N VAL A 193 9.31 -10.21 0.53
CA VAL A 193 7.99 -10.55 -0.04
C VAL A 193 7.85 -12.05 -0.08
N ILE A 194 6.83 -12.58 0.58
CA ILE A 194 6.58 -14.00 0.77
C ILE A 194 5.34 -14.37 -0.03
N GLN A 195 5.52 -15.30 -0.96
CA GLN A 195 4.41 -15.86 -1.73
C GLN A 195 3.69 -16.94 -0.93
N ALA A 196 2.80 -16.55 -0.04
CA ALA A 196 2.00 -17.45 0.80
C ALA A 196 0.73 -16.76 1.29
N VAL A 197 -0.17 -17.53 1.88
CA VAL A 197 -1.26 -17.04 2.72
C VAL A 197 -1.01 -17.43 4.17
N LEU A 198 -1.47 -16.61 5.12
CA LEU A 198 -1.53 -17.01 6.52
C LEU A 198 -2.87 -17.73 6.76
N SER A 199 -2.86 -18.95 7.31
CA SER A 199 -4.08 -19.70 7.61
C SER A 199 -3.95 -20.54 8.88
N ASP A 200 -4.96 -21.38 9.15
CA ASP A 200 -5.01 -22.29 10.31
C ASP A 200 -4.05 -23.49 10.20
N LYS A 201 -3.42 -23.71 9.04
CA LYS A 201 -2.49 -24.84 8.83
C LYS A 201 -1.33 -24.50 7.91
N ASP A 202 -0.20 -25.18 8.14
CA ASP A 202 0.94 -25.15 7.23
C ASP A 202 0.69 -26.08 6.02
N GLY A 203 1.31 -25.76 4.88
CA GLY A 203 1.33 -26.63 3.69
C GLY A 203 0.80 -25.91 2.46
N SER A 204 -0.25 -26.46 1.84
CA SER A 204 -0.91 -25.86 0.68
C SER A 204 -2.43 -25.80 0.89
N VAL A 205 -3.04 -24.73 0.40
CA VAL A 205 -4.49 -24.51 0.46
C VAL A 205 -5.03 -24.13 -0.91
N GLN A 206 -6.31 -24.43 -1.15
CA GLN A 206 -7.04 -23.90 -2.29
C GLN A 206 -7.38 -22.44 -2.02
N PHE A 207 -7.13 -21.61 -3.03
CA PHE A 207 -7.33 -20.18 -2.99
C PHE A 207 -8.17 -19.78 -4.19
N ALA A 208 -9.28 -19.08 -3.93
CA ALA A 208 -10.12 -18.52 -4.95
C ALA A 208 -9.58 -17.13 -5.31
N VAL A 209 -9.40 -16.89 -6.60
CA VAL A 209 -9.08 -15.57 -7.15
C VAL A 209 -10.30 -15.08 -7.89
N ALA A 210 -10.81 -13.90 -7.51
CA ALA A 210 -11.88 -13.28 -8.26
C ALA A 210 -11.39 -12.91 -9.68
N ASP A 211 -12.28 -12.96 -10.66
CA ASP A 211 -12.02 -12.45 -12.01
C ASP A 211 -12.13 -10.90 -12.06
N ASP A 212 -11.62 -10.23 -11.04
CA ASP A 212 -11.50 -8.77 -11.04
C ASP A 212 -10.27 -8.35 -11.87
N ILE A 213 -10.28 -7.12 -12.37
CA ILE A 213 -9.17 -6.62 -13.22
C ILE A 213 -7.89 -6.47 -12.44
N ALA A 214 -8.05 -6.08 -11.19
CA ALA A 214 -6.94 -5.69 -10.39
C ALA A 214 -6.26 -6.89 -9.74
N GLY A 215 -6.89 -8.08 -9.76
CA GLY A 215 -6.46 -9.24 -9.00
C GLY A 215 -6.41 -8.92 -7.52
N MET A 216 -7.31 -8.04 -7.05
CA MET A 216 -7.31 -7.48 -5.71
C MET A 216 -8.10 -8.35 -4.74
N GLU A 217 -9.06 -9.13 -5.24
CA GLU A 217 -9.92 -9.96 -4.41
C GLU A 217 -9.51 -11.43 -4.51
N GLY A 218 -9.31 -12.05 -3.36
CA GLY A 218 -8.95 -13.46 -3.27
C GLY A 218 -8.94 -13.97 -1.84
N TYR A 219 -9.49 -15.16 -1.65
CA TYR A 219 -9.69 -15.77 -0.34
C TYR A 219 -9.32 -17.25 -0.30
N VAL A 220 -9.01 -17.73 0.90
CA VAL A 220 -8.83 -19.18 1.15
C VAL A 220 -10.20 -19.87 1.08
N ILE A 221 -10.32 -20.94 0.29
CA ILE A 221 -11.58 -21.69 0.18
C ILE A 221 -11.73 -22.57 1.44
N PRO A 222 -12.82 -22.41 2.22
CA PRO A 222 -13.12 -23.28 3.35
C PRO A 222 -13.21 -24.75 2.91
N LYS A 223 -12.76 -25.68 3.77
CA LYS A 223 -12.79 -27.12 3.43
C LYS A 223 -14.20 -27.63 3.15
N GLU A 224 -15.20 -27.02 3.77
CA GLU A 224 -16.61 -27.35 3.62
C GLU A 224 -17.12 -27.01 2.21
N LEU A 225 -16.45 -26.09 1.50
CA LEU A 225 -16.75 -25.67 0.14
C LEU A 225 -15.82 -26.32 -0.90
N ASP A 226 -14.90 -27.19 -0.46
CA ASP A 226 -13.99 -27.94 -1.32
C ASP A 226 -14.77 -28.99 -2.12
N GLY A 227 -15.21 -28.59 -3.32
CA GLY A 227 -15.99 -29.43 -4.25
C GLY A 227 -17.20 -28.73 -4.88
N TYR A 228 -17.66 -27.61 -4.34
CA TYR A 228 -18.71 -26.81 -4.98
C TYR A 228 -18.12 -25.95 -6.10
N GLU A 229 -18.74 -25.86 -7.28
CA GLU A 229 -18.31 -24.88 -8.28
C GLU A 229 -18.60 -23.47 -7.76
N VAL A 230 -17.55 -22.73 -7.38
CA VAL A 230 -17.67 -21.29 -7.15
C VAL A 230 -17.71 -20.66 -8.55
N VAL A 231 -18.93 -20.44 -9.02
CA VAL A 231 -19.17 -19.78 -10.31
C VAL A 231 -18.45 -18.41 -10.26
N HIS A 232 -17.58 -18.15 -11.23
CA HIS A 232 -16.80 -16.92 -11.42
C HIS A 232 -15.46 -16.74 -10.67
N HIS A 233 -14.90 -17.79 -10.06
CA HIS A 233 -13.57 -17.68 -9.43
C HIS A 233 -12.58 -18.71 -9.99
N ARG A 234 -11.37 -18.26 -10.32
CA ARG A 234 -10.26 -19.15 -10.68
C ARG A 234 -9.67 -19.75 -9.40
N ARG A 235 -9.58 -21.08 -9.35
CA ARG A 235 -8.94 -21.80 -8.24
C ARG A 235 -7.46 -21.97 -8.50
N ILE A 236 -6.64 -21.62 -7.53
CA ILE A 236 -5.21 -21.89 -7.54
C ILE A 236 -4.81 -22.53 -6.21
N THR A 237 -3.72 -23.29 -6.22
CA THR A 237 -3.13 -23.81 -4.99
C THR A 237 -1.97 -22.91 -4.57
N VAL A 238 -1.99 -22.43 -3.33
CA VAL A 238 -0.96 -21.54 -2.78
C VAL A 238 -0.31 -22.13 -1.54
N ALA A 239 0.92 -21.71 -1.26
CA ALA A 239 1.59 -22.05 -0.01
C ALA A 239 0.85 -21.41 1.17
N SER A 240 0.74 -22.14 2.26
CA SER A 240 0.11 -21.66 3.50
C SER A 240 1.03 -21.84 4.69
N LEU A 241 1.03 -20.85 5.57
CA LEU A 241 1.75 -20.85 6.83
C LEU A 241 0.79 -20.47 7.96
N THR A 242 0.90 -21.14 9.10
CA THR A 242 0.32 -20.63 10.35
C THR A 242 1.06 -19.38 10.82
N VAL A 243 0.42 -18.51 11.60
CA VAL A 243 1.10 -17.34 12.20
C VAL A 243 2.29 -17.80 13.05
N LYS A 244 2.17 -18.93 13.75
CA LYS A 244 3.26 -19.52 14.54
C LYS A 244 4.47 -19.88 13.67
N THR A 245 4.27 -20.63 12.58
CA THR A 245 5.36 -21.04 11.69
C THR A 245 5.96 -19.84 10.97
N PHE A 246 5.12 -18.92 10.47
CA PHE A 246 5.56 -17.67 9.86
C PHE A 246 6.46 -16.87 10.81
N THR A 247 5.99 -16.56 12.01
CA THR A 247 6.73 -15.71 12.95
C THR A 247 8.05 -16.35 13.42
N TYR A 248 8.07 -17.67 13.61
CA TYR A 248 9.30 -18.42 13.89
C TYR A 248 10.29 -18.38 12.72
N LYS A 249 9.83 -18.74 11.52
CA LYS A 249 10.66 -18.83 10.30
C LYS A 249 11.33 -17.49 9.95
N TYR A 250 10.64 -16.37 10.17
CA TYR A 250 11.15 -15.05 9.84
C TYR A 250 11.67 -14.25 11.06
N ALA A 251 11.82 -14.92 12.21
CA ALA A 251 12.35 -14.33 13.44
C ALA A 251 11.65 -13.01 13.81
N VAL A 252 10.32 -12.98 13.72
CA VAL A 252 9.53 -11.77 13.99
C VAL A 252 9.69 -11.39 15.47
N PRO A 253 10.10 -10.16 15.79
CA PRO A 253 10.20 -9.72 17.18
C PRO A 253 8.81 -9.57 17.81
N LYS A 254 8.69 -9.83 19.11
CA LYS A 254 7.40 -9.71 19.84
C LYS A 254 6.83 -8.29 19.81
N TYR A 255 7.69 -7.28 19.75
CA TYR A 255 7.33 -5.87 19.68
C TYR A 255 7.87 -5.25 18.38
N PHE A 256 6.97 -4.98 17.44
CA PHE A 256 7.25 -4.36 16.15
C PHE A 256 6.31 -3.21 15.88
N GLY A 257 6.52 -2.47 14.79
CA GLY A 257 5.87 -1.18 14.61
C GLY A 257 4.45 -1.27 14.06
N LEU A 258 4.22 -2.02 12.98
CA LEU A 258 2.90 -2.08 12.34
C LEU A 258 2.55 -3.51 11.90
N LEU A 259 1.34 -3.95 12.22
CA LEU A 259 0.67 -5.10 11.63
C LEU A 259 -0.51 -4.61 10.80
N SER A 260 -0.46 -4.80 9.48
CA SER A 260 -1.55 -4.53 8.55
C SER A 260 -2.13 -5.87 8.11
N ILE A 261 -3.46 -6.03 8.23
CA ILE A 261 -4.18 -7.23 7.80
C ILE A 261 -5.31 -6.78 6.88
N ASP A 262 -5.15 -7.11 5.62
CA ASP A 262 -6.06 -6.87 4.50
C ASP A 262 -6.12 -8.18 3.70
N ALA A 263 -6.73 -9.21 4.29
CA ALA A 263 -6.75 -10.55 3.72
C ALA A 263 -8.13 -11.16 3.88
N GLU A 264 -8.69 -11.60 2.75
CA GLU A 264 -10.02 -12.20 2.72
C GLU A 264 -10.00 -13.67 3.15
N GLY A 265 -10.94 -14.09 3.99
CA GLY A 265 -11.22 -15.51 4.27
C GLY A 265 -10.07 -16.27 4.96
N ALA A 266 -9.10 -15.56 5.52
CA ALA A 266 -7.88 -16.13 6.08
C ALA A 266 -7.93 -16.32 7.61
N GLY A 267 -9.13 -16.27 8.20
CA GLY A 267 -9.40 -16.64 9.58
C GLY A 267 -8.83 -15.65 10.61
N LYS A 268 -8.72 -16.13 11.86
CA LYS A 268 -8.37 -15.32 13.03
C LYS A 268 -6.88 -14.92 13.11
N ILE A 269 -6.25 -14.51 12.00
CA ILE A 269 -4.83 -14.09 11.94
C ILE A 269 -4.51 -13.08 13.02
N LEU A 270 -5.36 -12.06 13.17
CA LEU A 270 -5.23 -11.05 14.21
C LEU A 270 -5.18 -11.69 15.60
N HIS A 271 -6.15 -12.56 15.92
CA HIS A 271 -6.20 -13.22 17.22
C HIS A 271 -5.00 -14.15 17.44
N GLU A 272 -4.50 -14.81 16.40
CA GLU A 272 -3.31 -15.66 16.50
C GLU A 272 -2.05 -14.86 16.83
N PHE A 273 -1.80 -13.72 16.15
CA PHE A 273 -0.68 -12.85 16.50
C PHE A 273 -0.77 -12.41 17.96
N ILE A 274 -1.94 -11.93 18.39
CA ILE A 274 -2.14 -11.45 19.76
C ILE A 274 -2.04 -12.59 20.79
N GLY A 275 -2.63 -13.75 20.50
CA GLY A 275 -2.61 -14.94 21.35
C GLY A 275 -1.23 -15.56 21.50
N LEU A 276 -0.38 -15.47 20.47
CA LEU A 276 1.04 -15.84 20.54
C LEU A 276 1.90 -14.80 21.28
N GLY A 277 1.30 -13.74 21.81
CA GLY A 277 1.98 -12.72 22.60
C GLY A 277 2.68 -11.63 21.79
N PHE A 278 2.40 -11.51 20.49
CA PHE A 278 2.90 -10.38 19.69
C PHE A 278 2.13 -9.11 20.04
N ARG A 279 2.85 -7.99 20.11
CA ARG A 279 2.34 -6.67 20.43
C ARG A 279 2.89 -5.63 19.45
N PRO A 280 2.43 -5.63 18.18
CA PRO A 280 2.69 -4.52 17.28
C PRO A 280 2.24 -3.20 17.90
N ALA A 281 2.97 -2.11 17.64
CA ALA A 281 2.62 -0.80 18.17
C ALA A 281 1.34 -0.26 17.54
N TYR A 282 1.12 -0.54 16.25
CA TYR A 282 -0.08 -0.22 15.52
C TYR A 282 -0.65 -1.45 14.83
N ILE A 283 -1.98 -1.50 14.76
CA ILE A 283 -2.71 -2.49 13.96
C ILE A 283 -3.61 -1.73 13.00
N ILE A 284 -3.53 -2.07 11.72
CA ILE A 284 -4.53 -1.76 10.70
C ILE A 284 -5.24 -3.07 10.40
N TYR A 285 -6.55 -3.09 10.56
CA TYR A 285 -7.36 -4.28 10.33
C TYR A 285 -8.54 -3.93 9.44
N GLU A 286 -8.61 -4.56 8.27
CA GLU A 286 -9.73 -4.38 7.37
C GLU A 286 -10.93 -5.21 7.81
N ASP A 287 -12.08 -4.56 8.01
CA ASP A 287 -13.25 -5.20 8.61
C ASP A 287 -14.27 -5.75 7.60
N ILE A 288 -14.14 -5.45 6.30
CA ILE A 288 -15.22 -5.67 5.34
C ILE A 288 -15.39 -7.16 4.99
N HIS A 289 -14.30 -7.89 4.80
CA HIS A 289 -14.33 -9.31 4.43
C HIS A 289 -14.59 -10.24 5.62
N GLU A 290 -14.39 -9.75 6.84
CA GLU A 290 -14.51 -10.53 8.07
C GLU A 290 -15.87 -10.34 8.77
N ARG A 291 -16.77 -9.45 8.29
CA ARG A 291 -18.07 -9.20 8.95
C ARG A 291 -18.97 -10.41 9.06
N SER A 292 -18.80 -11.38 8.16
CA SER A 292 -19.51 -12.65 8.21
C SER A 292 -19.04 -13.53 9.37
N MET A 293 -17.82 -13.31 9.88
CA MET A 293 -17.16 -14.08 10.92
C MET A 293 -17.04 -13.35 12.26
N GLU A 294 -16.68 -12.06 12.27
CA GLU A 294 -16.51 -11.23 13.47
C GLU A 294 -17.02 -9.80 13.23
N HIS A 295 -17.91 -9.33 14.11
CA HIS A 295 -18.39 -7.95 14.03
C HIS A 295 -17.29 -6.97 14.47
N PRO A 296 -17.14 -5.78 13.87
CA PRO A 296 -16.11 -4.79 14.23
C PRO A 296 -16.02 -4.48 15.73
N ASP A 297 -17.15 -4.52 16.45
CA ASP A 297 -17.19 -4.26 17.89
C ASP A 297 -16.59 -5.40 18.72
N GLN A 298 -16.70 -6.65 18.25
CA GLN A 298 -16.03 -7.80 18.88
C GLN A 298 -14.51 -7.69 18.71
N THR A 299 -14.04 -7.31 17.53
CA THR A 299 -12.60 -7.06 17.29
C THR A 299 -12.09 -5.93 18.19
N LYS A 300 -12.84 -4.83 18.32
CA LYS A 300 -12.47 -3.72 19.23
C LYS A 300 -12.40 -4.18 20.68
N GLU A 301 -13.38 -4.95 21.14
CA GLU A 301 -13.42 -5.48 22.50
C GLU A 301 -12.22 -6.40 22.75
N PHE A 302 -11.98 -7.36 21.85
CA PHE A 302 -10.84 -8.28 21.91
C PHE A 302 -9.50 -7.53 22.00
N LEU A 303 -9.28 -6.54 21.13
CA LEU A 303 -8.05 -5.75 21.15
C LEU A 303 -7.93 -4.87 22.40
N THR A 304 -9.04 -4.32 22.90
CA THR A 304 -9.07 -3.55 24.15
C THR A 304 -8.66 -4.42 25.35
N GLN A 305 -9.21 -5.63 25.46
CA GLN A 305 -8.84 -6.61 26.49
C GLN A 305 -7.36 -7.00 26.40
N ASN A 306 -6.74 -6.86 25.22
CA ASN A 306 -5.32 -7.15 24.97
C ASN A 306 -4.39 -5.93 25.02
N GLY A 307 -4.88 -4.79 25.53
CA GLY A 307 -4.08 -3.59 25.80
C GLY A 307 -3.95 -2.62 24.62
N TYR A 308 -4.83 -2.72 23.64
CA TYR A 308 -4.90 -1.75 22.55
C TYR A 308 -5.97 -0.70 22.80
N THR A 309 -5.78 0.47 22.20
CA THR A 309 -6.77 1.54 22.14
C THR A 309 -7.17 1.73 20.68
N TYR A 310 -8.47 1.70 20.40
CA TYR A 310 -9.00 2.08 19.11
C TYR A 310 -8.76 3.58 18.87
N LEU A 311 -8.18 3.93 17.72
CA LEU A 311 -7.87 5.31 17.36
C LEU A 311 -8.91 5.89 16.41
N THR A 312 -9.16 5.22 15.28
CA THR A 312 -10.05 5.74 14.23
C THR A 312 -10.43 4.62 13.26
N ARG A 313 -11.44 4.90 12.43
CA ARG A 313 -11.73 4.18 11.20
C ARG A 313 -11.32 5.05 10.01
N ARG A 314 -10.74 4.45 8.98
CA ARG A 314 -10.40 5.06 7.70
C ARG A 314 -10.86 4.12 6.60
N GLY A 315 -11.88 4.51 5.82
CA GLY A 315 -12.52 3.59 4.88
C GLY A 315 -13.02 2.32 5.57
N TRP A 316 -12.49 1.17 5.12
CA TRP A 316 -12.80 -0.15 5.68
C TRP A 316 -11.82 -0.59 6.78
N ASN A 317 -10.80 0.22 7.06
CA ASN A 317 -9.75 -0.08 8.01
C ASN A 317 -10.03 0.47 9.42
N LEU A 318 -9.92 -0.40 10.42
CA LEU A 318 -9.89 -0.04 11.83
C LEU A 318 -8.43 0.10 12.28
N ILE A 319 -8.10 1.21 12.95
CA ILE A 319 -6.74 1.51 13.41
C ILE A 319 -6.67 1.48 14.93
N PHE A 320 -5.72 0.71 15.45
CA PHE A 320 -5.47 0.55 16.89
C PHE A 320 -4.02 0.88 17.23
N VAL A 321 -3.78 1.30 18.48
CA VAL A 321 -2.44 1.48 19.03
C VAL A 321 -2.28 0.69 20.32
N TYR A 322 -1.14 0.02 20.48
CA TYR A 322 -0.80 -0.65 21.73
C TYR A 322 -0.43 0.38 22.79
N ARG A 323 -1.22 0.45 23.86
CA ARG A 323 -0.92 1.24 25.06
C ARG A 323 -0.78 0.28 26.21
N LYS A 324 0.45 -0.17 26.48
CA LYS A 324 0.71 -0.78 27.77
C LYS A 324 0.49 0.30 28.81
N HIS A 325 -0.56 0.19 29.62
CA HIS A 325 -0.67 0.99 30.82
C HIS A 325 0.65 0.80 31.59
N HIS A 326 1.43 1.86 31.70
CA HIS A 326 2.47 1.96 32.72
C HIS A 326 1.72 1.89 34.06
N ARG A 327 1.52 0.66 34.55
CA ARG A 327 1.29 0.42 35.98
C ARG A 327 2.64 0.22 36.63
#